data_AF-A0A7X9IVZ6-F1
#
_entry.id   AF-A0A7X9IVZ6-F1
#
_cell.length_a   1.000
_cell.length_b   1.000
_cell.length_c   1.000
_cell.angle_alpha   90.00
_cell.angle_beta   90.00
_cell.angle_gamma   90.00
#
_symmetry.space_group_name_H-M   'P 1'
#
loop_
_entity.id
_entity.type
_entity.pdbx_description
1 polymer ?
#
loop_
_entity_poly.entity_id
_entity_poly.type
_entity_poly.pdbx_seq_one_letter_code
_entity_poly.pdbx_strand_id
1 'polypeptide(L)'
;DDAAAFLGAGGAAEPAPPEQPAGSGTPAAGDDAGFLQGGAPPPPIEAPAEDPELALVEDPDEAYFLVGVRTHVLFVPNFLIEAFGLEHFETVIGWALGPEFTYRHNGLDIVASIWWGSYPVDSWTREDGDPETDTEIIRSTLGLVWFTAEFLSGYEFEPWVSLIYGGGFGIGITTGEVTRDEAYRDAGGGWVACDGPGQPAAQAMYCEVSGGHYGPIPEKADGIWPVYPMITGKIGARFKPLRNLVITPEFGVGLPELFTLGLRVNYMF
;
A
#
# COMPACT_ATOMS: atom_id res chain seq x y z
N ASP A 1 43.12 -8.66 -14.66
CA ASP A 1 43.14 -8.83 -16.12
C ASP A 1 41.69 -9.07 -16.52
N ASP A 2 40.87 -8.10 -16.92
CA ASP A 2 41.10 -7.03 -17.88
C ASP A 2 40.52 -5.68 -17.44
N ALA A 3 41.22 -4.62 -17.84
CA ALA A 3 40.89 -3.23 -17.64
C ALA A 3 40.76 -2.53 -19.00
N ALA A 4 39.68 -1.77 -19.20
CA ALA A 4 39.57 -0.61 -20.09
C ALA A 4 38.18 0.03 -19.83
N ALA A 5 38.05 1.15 -19.10
CA ALA A 5 38.34 2.53 -19.48
C ALA A 5 37.48 3.06 -20.64
N PHE A 6 36.53 3.98 -20.36
CA PHE A 6 36.42 5.29 -21.02
C PHE A 6 35.31 6.20 -20.45
N LEU A 7 35.74 7.40 -20.00
CA LEU A 7 35.11 8.75 -20.01
C LEU A 7 33.67 8.96 -19.47
N GLY A 8 33.38 9.87 -18.54
CA GLY A 8 34.07 11.10 -18.12
C GLY A 8 33.58 12.32 -18.90
N ALA A 9 32.46 12.92 -18.47
CA ALA A 9 32.02 14.24 -18.93
C ALA A 9 31.49 15.05 -17.73
N GLY A 10 32.37 15.90 -17.19
CA GLY A 10 32.00 16.94 -16.23
C GLY A 10 31.38 18.12 -16.98
N GLY A 11 30.14 18.47 -16.60
CA GLY A 11 29.51 19.71 -17.02
C GLY A 11 30.18 20.89 -16.32
N ALA A 12 30.83 21.74 -17.10
CA ALA A 12 31.39 23.00 -16.63
C ALA A 12 30.27 23.97 -16.23
N ALA A 13 30.38 24.54 -15.03
CA ALA A 13 29.51 25.60 -14.56
C ALA A 13 29.72 26.87 -15.38
N GLU A 14 28.61 27.48 -15.80
CA GLU A 14 28.57 28.75 -16.52
C GLU A 14 29.03 29.90 -15.60
N PRO A 15 29.91 30.81 -16.06
CA PRO A 15 30.40 31.91 -15.23
C PRO A 15 29.32 32.97 -15.03
N ALA A 16 29.17 33.41 -13.78
CA ALA A 16 28.25 34.48 -13.39
C ALA A 16 28.61 35.84 -14.05
N PRO A 17 27.62 36.70 -14.36
CA PRO A 17 27.86 38.02 -14.94
C PRO A 17 28.63 38.95 -13.98
N PRO A 18 29.42 39.89 -14.51
CA PRO A 18 30.17 40.84 -13.69
C PRO A 18 29.23 41.82 -12.95
N GLU A 19 29.52 41.99 -11.66
CA GLU A 19 28.88 42.92 -10.74
C GLU A 19 29.12 44.38 -11.21
N GLN A 20 28.05 45.11 -11.50
CA GLN A 20 28.11 46.53 -11.81
C GLN A 20 28.40 47.33 -10.53
N PRO A 21 29.39 48.25 -10.53
CA PRO A 21 29.66 49.08 -9.37
C PRO A 21 28.50 50.06 -9.12
N ALA A 22 28.05 50.11 -7.87
CA ALA A 22 27.05 51.03 -7.38
C ALA A 22 27.47 52.48 -7.66
N GLY A 23 26.68 53.17 -8.49
CA GLY A 23 26.84 54.59 -8.75
C GLY A 23 26.60 55.40 -7.49
N SER A 24 27.58 56.23 -7.13
CA SER A 24 27.49 57.23 -6.08
C SER A 24 26.50 58.33 -6.47
N GLY A 25 25.24 58.17 -6.07
CA GLY A 25 24.23 59.22 -6.13
C GLY A 25 24.31 60.13 -4.91
N THR A 26 24.67 61.39 -5.13
CA THR A 26 24.60 62.49 -4.14
C THR A 26 23.16 62.64 -3.63
N PRO A 27 22.92 62.82 -2.31
CA PRO A 27 21.58 63.01 -1.78
C PRO A 27 21.07 64.40 -2.18
N ALA A 28 20.03 64.45 -3.01
CA ALA A 28 19.26 65.67 -3.23
C ALA A 28 18.38 65.89 -1.99
N ALA A 29 18.76 66.88 -1.18
CA ALA A 29 17.88 67.47 -0.20
C ALA A 29 16.76 68.23 -0.94
N GLY A 30 15.52 67.80 -0.78
CA GLY A 30 14.37 68.50 -1.35
C GLY A 30 13.04 67.80 -1.06
N ASP A 31 12.30 68.36 -0.10
CA ASP A 31 10.84 68.26 0.08
C ASP A 31 10.21 66.95 0.60
N ASP A 32 10.62 66.53 1.80
CA ASP A 32 9.91 65.55 2.64
C ASP A 32 8.66 66.12 3.37
N ALA A 33 8.10 67.25 2.93
CA ALA A 33 6.93 67.86 3.59
C ALA A 33 5.58 67.40 3.01
N GLY A 34 5.56 66.65 1.90
CA GLY A 34 4.33 66.25 1.21
C GLY A 34 3.76 64.87 1.58
N PHE A 35 4.57 63.96 2.12
CA PHE A 35 4.17 62.54 2.27
C PHE A 35 3.27 62.26 3.49
N LEU A 36 3.16 63.20 4.43
CA LEU A 36 2.31 63.05 5.63
C LEU A 36 0.89 63.61 5.45
N GLN A 37 0.55 64.15 4.28
CA GLN A 37 -0.83 64.54 3.98
C GLN A 37 -1.61 63.32 3.48
N GLY A 38 -2.18 62.57 4.43
CA GLY A 38 -3.39 61.74 4.32
C GLY A 38 -3.81 61.31 2.91
N GLY A 39 -2.92 60.63 2.19
CA GLY A 39 -3.25 60.00 0.92
C GLY A 39 -4.35 58.97 1.17
N ALA A 40 -5.39 59.00 0.35
CA ALA A 40 -6.48 58.04 0.42
C ALA A 40 -5.91 56.61 0.56
N PRO A 41 -6.48 55.77 1.43
CA PRO A 41 -5.98 54.41 1.62
C PRO A 41 -5.84 53.74 0.25
N PRO A 42 -4.72 53.05 -0.01
CA PRO A 42 -4.52 52.37 -1.28
C PRO A 42 -5.74 51.48 -1.55
N PRO A 43 -6.25 51.46 -2.80
CA PRO A 43 -7.41 50.64 -3.12
C PRO A 43 -7.14 49.21 -2.63
N PRO A 44 -8.14 48.54 -2.02
CA PRO A 44 -7.98 47.16 -1.60
C PRO A 44 -7.45 46.35 -2.78
N ILE A 45 -6.30 45.70 -2.59
CA ILE A 45 -5.79 44.75 -3.57
C ILE A 45 -6.76 43.57 -3.50
N GLU A 46 -7.72 43.53 -4.41
CA GLU A 46 -8.56 42.36 -4.60
C GLU A 46 -7.64 41.21 -5.02
N ALA A 47 -7.70 40.11 -4.27
CA ALA A 47 -7.01 38.89 -4.65
C ALA A 47 -7.48 38.51 -6.07
N PRO A 48 -6.57 38.09 -6.97
CA PRO A 48 -6.97 37.60 -8.28
C PRO A 48 -8.06 36.55 -8.09
N ALA A 49 -9.18 36.69 -8.82
CA ALA A 49 -10.20 35.66 -8.84
C ALA A 49 -9.54 34.34 -9.26
N GLU A 50 -9.63 33.32 -8.41
CA GLU A 50 -9.13 31.99 -8.75
C GLU A 50 -9.85 31.52 -10.02
N ASP A 51 -9.08 31.04 -10.99
CA ASP A 51 -9.65 30.47 -12.21
C ASP A 51 -10.49 29.24 -11.81
N PRO A 52 -11.82 29.26 -12.02
CA PRO A 52 -12.68 28.15 -11.66
C PRO A 52 -12.31 26.84 -12.39
N GLU A 53 -11.60 26.91 -13.53
CA GLU A 53 -11.11 25.71 -14.21
C GLU A 53 -9.91 25.06 -13.51
N LEU A 54 -9.15 25.85 -12.73
CA LEU A 54 -8.00 25.42 -11.94
C LEU A 54 -8.35 25.20 -10.45
N ALA A 55 -9.59 25.48 -10.05
CA ALA A 55 -10.03 25.35 -8.68
C ALA A 55 -9.89 23.89 -8.22
N LEU A 56 -9.15 23.72 -7.11
CA LEU A 56 -9.02 22.44 -6.43
C LEU A 56 -10.21 22.18 -5.48
N VAL A 57 -11.07 23.17 -5.26
CA VAL A 57 -12.28 23.01 -4.46
C VAL A 57 -13.30 22.15 -5.22
N GLU A 58 -13.89 21.18 -4.55
CA GLU A 58 -14.96 20.34 -5.08
C GLU A 58 -16.31 20.91 -4.67
N ASP A 59 -17.28 20.93 -5.59
CA ASP A 59 -18.64 21.33 -5.29
C ASP A 59 -19.35 20.17 -4.56
N PRO A 60 -19.88 20.39 -3.34
CA PRO A 60 -20.58 19.34 -2.60
C PRO A 60 -21.86 18.84 -3.31
N ASP A 61 -22.48 19.66 -4.16
CA ASP A 61 -23.69 19.30 -4.91
C ASP A 61 -23.38 18.58 -6.24
N GLU A 62 -22.10 18.54 -6.65
CA GLU A 62 -21.65 17.82 -7.84
C GLU A 62 -21.26 16.37 -7.51
N ALA A 63 -21.38 15.49 -8.50
CA ALA A 63 -20.89 14.12 -8.43
C ALA A 63 -19.61 14.01 -9.26
N TYR A 64 -18.55 13.52 -8.63
CA TYR A 64 -17.26 13.28 -9.28
C TYR A 64 -17.06 11.79 -9.52
N PHE A 65 -16.51 11.46 -10.68
CA PHE A 65 -16.16 10.10 -11.03
C PHE A 65 -14.65 9.96 -11.11
N LEU A 66 -14.13 8.90 -10.51
CA LEU A 66 -12.71 8.61 -10.56
C LEU A 66 -12.48 7.19 -11.04
N VAL A 67 -11.45 7.04 -11.86
CA VAL A 67 -10.93 5.73 -12.28
C VAL A 67 -9.46 5.70 -11.99
N GLY A 68 -8.98 4.59 -11.45
CA GLY A 68 -7.59 4.51 -11.07
C GLY A 68 -7.09 3.12 -10.81
N VAL A 69 -5.93 3.09 -10.18
CA VAL A 69 -5.25 1.89 -9.76
C VAL A 69 -5.04 1.94 -8.25
N ARG A 70 -5.14 0.77 -7.64
CA ARG A 70 -4.90 0.52 -6.24
C ARG A 70 -3.80 -0.50 -6.09
N THR A 71 -2.88 -0.23 -5.18
CA THR A 71 -1.90 -1.19 -4.72
C THR A 71 -1.91 -1.29 -3.22
N HIS A 72 -1.78 -2.50 -2.68
CA HIS A 72 -1.64 -2.75 -1.25
C HIS A 72 -0.38 -3.56 -0.98
N VAL A 73 0.24 -3.30 0.15
CA VAL A 73 1.12 -4.25 0.83
C VAL A 73 0.33 -4.83 1.98
N LEU A 74 0.20 -6.15 1.99
CA LEU A 74 -0.47 -6.90 3.04
C LEU A 74 0.60 -7.32 4.05
N PHE A 75 0.31 -7.13 5.33
CA PHE A 75 1.25 -7.44 6.39
C PHE A 75 0.52 -8.19 7.50
N VAL A 76 0.85 -9.47 7.68
CA VAL A 76 0.34 -10.28 8.78
C VAL A 76 1.51 -10.63 9.71
N PRO A 77 1.66 -9.91 10.84
CA PRO A 77 2.70 -10.19 11.81
C PRO A 77 2.62 -11.63 12.34
N ASN A 78 3.79 -12.25 12.55
CA ASN A 78 3.88 -13.60 13.12
C ASN A 78 3.16 -13.74 14.47
N PHE A 79 3.25 -12.74 15.37
CA PHE A 79 2.64 -12.84 16.70
C PHE A 79 1.11 -13.03 16.66
N LEU A 80 0.44 -12.55 15.59
CA LEU A 80 -1.00 -12.77 15.42
C LEU A 80 -1.31 -14.18 14.97
N ILE A 81 -0.44 -14.77 14.17
CA ILE A 81 -0.58 -16.13 13.66
C ILE A 81 -0.23 -17.13 14.78
N GLU A 82 0.87 -16.89 15.49
CA GLU A 82 1.31 -17.65 16.67
C GLU A 82 0.26 -17.62 17.80
N ALA A 83 -0.52 -16.54 17.92
CA ALA A 83 -1.63 -16.47 18.89
C ALA A 83 -2.73 -17.52 18.67
N PHE A 84 -2.77 -18.18 17.51
CA PHE A 84 -3.68 -19.31 17.23
C PHE A 84 -3.13 -20.67 17.67
N GLY A 85 -2.05 -20.70 18.48
CA GLY A 85 -1.50 -21.94 19.05
C GLY A 85 -0.38 -22.54 18.21
N LEU A 86 0.31 -21.74 17.40
CA LEU A 86 1.49 -22.16 16.67
C LEU A 86 2.74 -21.73 17.46
N GLU A 87 3.70 -22.65 17.59
CA GLU A 87 5.01 -22.36 18.18
C GLU A 87 5.80 -21.39 17.29
N HIS A 88 5.67 -21.54 15.98
CA HIS A 88 6.35 -20.69 15.02
C HIS A 88 5.54 -20.51 13.73
N PHE A 89 5.56 -19.27 13.24
CA PHE A 89 5.15 -18.96 11.89
C PHE A 89 5.90 -17.71 11.40
N GLU A 90 6.12 -17.57 10.10
CA GLU A 90 6.76 -16.37 9.57
C GLU A 90 5.76 -15.24 9.29
N THR A 91 6.21 -14.00 9.38
CA THR A 91 5.38 -12.84 9.00
C THR A 91 5.04 -12.92 7.51
N VAL A 92 3.75 -12.87 7.18
CA VAL A 92 3.29 -12.90 5.79
C VAL A 92 3.32 -11.50 5.22
N ILE A 93 4.12 -11.32 4.16
CA ILE A 93 4.17 -10.05 3.42
C ILE A 93 3.70 -10.31 1.99
N GLY A 94 2.54 -9.76 1.68
CA GLY A 94 1.89 -9.85 0.38
C GLY A 94 1.88 -8.52 -0.35
N TRP A 95 1.57 -8.57 -1.64
CA TRP A 95 1.25 -7.37 -2.41
C TRP A 95 -0.04 -7.57 -3.19
N ALA A 96 -0.72 -6.48 -3.48
CA ALA A 96 -1.94 -6.46 -4.25
C ALA A 96 -1.95 -5.33 -5.26
N LEU A 97 -2.69 -5.56 -6.35
CA LEU A 97 -2.86 -4.61 -7.43
C LEU A 97 -4.21 -4.81 -8.12
N GLY A 98 -4.87 -3.71 -8.45
CA GLY A 98 -6.00 -3.76 -9.38
C GLY A 98 -6.63 -2.41 -9.68
N PRO A 99 -7.55 -2.37 -10.66
CA PRO A 99 -8.33 -1.19 -10.98
C PRO A 99 -9.39 -0.88 -9.90
N GLU A 100 -9.70 0.40 -9.79
CA GLU A 100 -10.84 0.88 -9.01
C GLU A 100 -11.65 1.95 -9.76
N PHE A 101 -12.91 2.05 -9.36
CA PHE A 101 -13.84 3.10 -9.74
C PHE A 101 -14.40 3.73 -8.47
N THR A 102 -14.36 5.06 -8.39
CA THR A 102 -14.92 5.80 -7.27
C THR A 102 -16.03 6.72 -7.77
N TYR A 103 -17.18 6.62 -7.12
CA TYR A 103 -18.22 7.64 -7.17
C TYR A 103 -18.08 8.51 -5.93
N ARG A 104 -17.88 9.80 -6.09
CA ARG A 104 -17.78 10.76 -4.99
C ARG A 104 -18.92 11.77 -5.06
N HIS A 105 -19.61 11.96 -3.95
CA HIS A 105 -20.63 13.00 -3.81
C HIS A 105 -20.72 13.47 -2.36
N ASN A 106 -20.75 14.79 -2.14
CA ASN A 106 -20.86 15.41 -0.82
C ASN A 106 -19.90 14.81 0.24
N GLY A 107 -18.63 14.66 -0.12
CA GLY A 107 -17.59 14.12 0.77
C GLY A 107 -17.62 12.60 1.01
N LEU A 108 -18.59 11.87 0.46
CA LEU A 108 -18.69 10.41 0.50
C LEU A 108 -18.14 9.80 -0.79
N ASP A 109 -17.18 8.89 -0.65
CA ASP A 109 -16.65 8.06 -1.71
C ASP A 109 -17.25 6.65 -1.62
N ILE A 110 -17.85 6.19 -2.71
CA ILE A 110 -18.24 4.80 -2.94
C ILE A 110 -17.24 4.22 -3.93
N VAL A 111 -16.36 3.35 -3.45
CA VAL A 111 -15.28 2.76 -4.23
C VAL A 111 -15.60 1.32 -4.56
N ALA A 112 -15.76 1.01 -5.84
CA ALA A 112 -15.83 -0.36 -6.34
C ALA A 112 -14.47 -0.76 -6.90
N SER A 113 -13.93 -1.90 -6.50
CA SER A 113 -12.63 -2.35 -7.00
C SER A 113 -12.58 -3.85 -7.29
N ILE A 114 -11.73 -4.21 -8.25
CA ILE A 114 -11.38 -5.59 -8.55
C ILE A 114 -9.87 -5.66 -8.51
N TRP A 115 -9.31 -6.53 -7.70
CA TRP A 115 -7.86 -6.58 -7.53
C TRP A 115 -7.38 -7.98 -7.14
N TRP A 116 -6.14 -8.27 -7.47
CA TRP A 116 -5.48 -9.52 -7.10
C TRP A 116 -4.49 -9.25 -5.98
N GLY A 117 -4.51 -10.08 -4.93
CA GLY A 117 -3.56 -10.05 -3.83
C GLY A 117 -2.80 -11.36 -3.70
N SER A 118 -1.51 -11.28 -3.41
CA SER A 118 -0.62 -12.41 -3.15
C SER A 118 -0.45 -12.65 -1.65
N TYR A 119 -0.46 -13.91 -1.22
CA TYR A 119 -0.23 -14.33 0.16
C TYR A 119 0.87 -15.41 0.18
N PRO A 120 2.11 -15.03 -0.18
CA PRO A 120 3.21 -15.97 -0.25
C PRO A 120 3.68 -16.34 1.15
N VAL A 121 3.91 -17.63 1.37
CA VAL A 121 4.51 -18.16 2.60
C VAL A 121 5.45 -19.28 2.20
N ASP A 122 6.63 -19.34 2.81
CA ASP A 122 7.53 -20.48 2.75
C ASP A 122 8.22 -20.59 4.10
N SER A 123 7.54 -21.25 5.04
CA SER A 123 7.96 -21.30 6.44
C SER A 123 7.71 -22.68 7.02
N TRP A 124 8.54 -23.05 7.97
CA TRP A 124 8.20 -24.17 8.86
C TRP A 124 7.18 -23.70 9.91
N THR A 125 6.37 -24.63 10.41
CA THR A 125 5.43 -24.42 11.49
C THR A 125 5.33 -25.67 12.35
N ARG A 126 4.90 -25.48 13.58
CA ARG A 126 4.63 -26.54 14.56
C ARG A 126 3.59 -26.02 15.54
N GLU A 127 2.67 -26.86 15.97
CA GLU A 127 1.70 -26.48 17.02
C GLU A 127 2.40 -26.39 18.38
N ASP A 128 1.91 -25.51 19.26
CA ASP A 128 2.49 -25.34 20.58
C ASP A 128 2.28 -26.60 21.45
N GLY A 129 3.39 -27.19 21.89
CA GLY A 129 3.40 -28.40 22.72
C GLY A 129 3.59 -29.71 21.95
N ASP A 130 3.60 -29.67 20.61
CA ASP A 130 3.85 -30.85 19.79
C ASP A 130 5.33 -31.24 19.75
N PRO A 131 5.64 -32.53 19.60
CA PRO A 131 7.01 -32.99 19.48
C PRO A 131 7.68 -32.44 18.22
N GLU A 132 9.00 -32.37 18.25
CA GLU A 132 9.78 -31.84 17.13
C GLU A 132 9.57 -32.60 15.81
N THR A 133 9.13 -33.86 15.88
CA THR A 133 8.80 -34.70 14.72
C THR A 133 7.61 -34.22 13.92
N ASP A 134 6.73 -33.42 14.53
CA ASP A 134 5.46 -32.98 13.94
C ASP A 134 5.63 -31.59 13.32
N THR A 135 6.87 -31.26 12.95
CA THR A 135 7.20 -30.02 12.26
C THR A 135 6.86 -30.16 10.78
N GLU A 136 6.29 -29.12 10.20
CA GLU A 136 5.88 -29.12 8.79
C GLU A 136 6.34 -27.84 8.12
N ILE A 137 6.50 -27.89 6.80
CA ILE A 137 6.75 -26.74 5.94
C ILE A 137 5.47 -26.43 5.17
N ILE A 138 5.01 -25.20 5.32
CA ILE A 138 3.90 -24.64 4.56
C ILE A 138 4.48 -23.78 3.46
N ARG A 139 4.14 -24.12 2.21
CA ARG A 139 4.43 -23.27 1.05
C ARG A 139 3.12 -22.80 0.44
N SER A 140 3.02 -21.51 0.21
CA SER A 140 1.84 -20.88 -0.35
C SER A 140 2.24 -20.05 -1.56
N THR A 141 1.63 -20.37 -2.70
CA THR A 141 1.53 -19.44 -3.83
C THR A 141 0.10 -18.88 -3.93
N LEU A 142 -0.63 -18.88 -2.82
CA LEU A 142 -2.01 -18.45 -2.76
C LEU A 142 -2.12 -16.99 -3.20
N GLY A 143 -3.09 -16.72 -4.05
CA GLY A 143 -3.56 -15.39 -4.34
C GLY A 143 -5.09 -15.34 -4.26
N LEU A 144 -5.64 -14.16 -4.03
CA LEU A 144 -7.09 -13.96 -4.07
C LEU A 144 -7.44 -12.86 -5.05
N VAL A 145 -8.44 -13.10 -5.88
CA VAL A 145 -9.10 -12.07 -6.69
C VAL A 145 -10.28 -11.53 -5.89
N TRP A 146 -10.17 -10.28 -5.48
CA TRP A 146 -11.14 -9.58 -4.66
C TRP A 146 -12.06 -8.72 -5.51
N PHE A 147 -13.34 -8.74 -5.15
CA PHE A 147 -14.36 -7.79 -5.59
C PHE A 147 -14.84 -7.05 -4.35
N THR A 148 -14.63 -5.74 -4.30
CA THR A 148 -14.87 -4.97 -3.07
C THR A 148 -15.70 -3.72 -3.33
N ALA A 149 -16.45 -3.32 -2.31
CA ALA A 149 -17.18 -2.08 -2.23
C ALA A 149 -16.83 -1.38 -0.90
N GLU A 150 -16.38 -0.13 -0.99
CA GLU A 150 -15.94 0.66 0.16
C GLU A 150 -16.71 1.97 0.23
N PHE A 151 -17.02 2.40 1.44
CA PHE A 151 -17.72 3.63 1.76
C PHE A 151 -16.80 4.45 2.65
N LEU A 152 -16.25 5.52 2.10
CA LEU A 152 -15.24 6.34 2.76
C LEU A 152 -15.77 7.76 2.85
N SER A 153 -15.83 8.31 4.06
CA SER A 153 -16.17 9.71 4.28
C SER A 153 -14.88 10.52 4.46
N GLY A 154 -14.91 11.78 4.04
CA GLY A 154 -13.77 12.68 4.14
C GLY A 154 -14.01 13.86 5.09
N TYR A 155 -12.98 14.23 5.85
CA TYR A 155 -12.86 15.54 6.48
C TYR A 155 -11.82 16.37 5.73
N GLU A 156 -12.25 17.50 5.16
CA GLU A 156 -11.40 18.36 4.34
C GLU A 156 -10.67 19.37 5.23
N PHE A 157 -9.33 19.35 5.20
CA PHE A 157 -8.52 20.38 5.87
C PHE A 157 -8.27 21.55 4.94
N GLU A 158 -7.94 21.23 3.68
CA GLU A 158 -7.65 22.16 2.60
C GLU A 158 -8.23 21.58 1.30
N PRO A 159 -8.46 22.38 0.25
CA PRO A 159 -8.98 21.89 -1.04
C PRO A 159 -8.14 20.78 -1.68
N TRP A 160 -6.86 20.68 -1.31
CA TRP A 160 -5.92 19.68 -1.82
C TRP A 160 -5.59 18.56 -0.82
N VAL A 161 -6.06 18.63 0.44
CA VAL A 161 -5.85 17.58 1.46
C VAL A 161 -7.11 17.29 2.25
N SER A 162 -7.49 16.02 2.30
CA SER A 162 -8.51 15.53 3.22
C SER A 162 -8.09 14.26 3.95
N LEU A 163 -8.54 14.12 5.19
CA LEU A 163 -8.53 12.84 5.89
C LEU A 163 -9.71 12.03 5.37
N ILE A 164 -9.48 10.78 5.01
CA ILE A 164 -10.55 9.85 4.67
C ILE A 164 -10.64 8.74 5.72
N TYR A 165 -11.84 8.30 6.03
CA TYR A 165 -12.09 7.20 6.95
C TYR A 165 -13.37 6.46 6.57
N GLY A 166 -13.42 5.17 6.87
CA GLY A 166 -14.61 4.37 6.61
C GLY A 166 -14.28 2.91 6.56
N GLY A 167 -14.92 2.19 5.65
CA GLY A 167 -14.70 0.77 5.52
C GLY A 167 -15.45 0.18 4.33
N GLY A 168 -15.30 -1.12 4.16
CA GLY A 168 -15.93 -1.81 3.07
C GLY A 168 -16.07 -3.29 3.33
N PHE A 169 -16.67 -3.93 2.35
CA PHE A 169 -16.81 -5.37 2.30
C PHE A 169 -16.40 -5.87 0.92
N GLY A 170 -16.11 -7.16 0.84
CA GLY A 170 -15.76 -7.79 -0.42
C GLY A 170 -15.90 -9.29 -0.38
N ILE A 171 -15.71 -9.89 -1.55
CA ILE A 171 -15.62 -11.33 -1.72
C ILE A 171 -14.35 -11.63 -2.52
N GLY A 172 -13.62 -12.64 -2.08
CA GLY A 172 -12.35 -13.07 -2.66
C GLY A 172 -12.48 -14.48 -3.20
N ILE A 173 -12.00 -14.70 -4.42
CA ILE A 173 -11.91 -16.02 -5.04
C ILE A 173 -10.45 -16.46 -5.01
N THR A 174 -10.20 -17.67 -4.50
CA THR A 174 -8.85 -18.22 -4.40
C THR A 174 -8.26 -18.52 -5.78
N THR A 175 -6.95 -18.32 -5.86
CA THR A 175 -6.08 -18.64 -6.98
C THR A 175 -4.78 -19.20 -6.42
N GLY A 176 -4.11 -20.09 -7.15
CA GLY A 176 -2.88 -20.73 -6.65
C GLY A 176 -3.16 -21.87 -5.68
N GLU A 177 -2.12 -22.29 -4.95
CA GLU A 177 -2.12 -23.51 -4.15
C GLU A 177 -1.38 -23.27 -2.82
N VAL A 178 -1.79 -24.02 -1.80
CA VAL A 178 -1.06 -24.14 -0.53
C VAL A 178 -0.67 -25.60 -0.38
N THR A 179 0.62 -25.84 -0.17
CA THR A 179 1.15 -27.17 0.12
C THR A 179 1.58 -27.25 1.58
N ARG A 180 1.38 -28.42 2.17
CA ARG A 180 1.81 -28.77 3.52
C ARG A 180 2.61 -30.06 3.41
N ASP A 181 3.88 -29.98 3.77
CA ASP A 181 4.81 -31.09 3.75
C ASP A 181 5.38 -31.29 5.15
N GLU A 182 5.39 -32.50 5.67
CA GLU A 182 6.18 -32.80 6.87
C GLU A 182 7.65 -32.44 6.67
N ALA A 183 8.33 -32.09 7.76
CA ALA A 183 9.69 -31.59 7.70
C ALA A 183 10.61 -32.26 8.73
N TYR A 184 11.86 -32.47 8.31
CA TYR A 184 12.92 -33.04 9.13
C TYR A 184 14.11 -32.08 9.21
N ARG A 185 15.01 -32.30 10.18
CA ARG A 185 16.25 -31.54 10.25
C ARG A 185 17.33 -32.10 9.33
N ASP A 186 17.89 -31.24 8.50
CA ASP A 186 19.09 -31.55 7.73
C ASP A 186 20.35 -31.57 8.63
N ALA A 187 21.49 -31.92 8.03
CA ALA A 187 22.77 -31.96 8.74
C ALA A 187 23.25 -30.58 9.26
N GLY A 188 22.71 -29.48 8.71
CA GLY A 188 22.96 -28.11 9.16
C GLY A 188 22.01 -27.63 10.26
N GLY A 189 21.01 -28.45 10.63
CA GLY A 189 19.98 -28.10 11.59
C GLY A 189 18.83 -27.28 11.00
N GLY A 190 18.79 -27.06 9.68
CA GLY A 190 17.68 -26.42 8.98
C GLY A 190 16.51 -27.39 8.76
N TRP A 191 15.30 -26.85 8.63
CA TRP A 191 14.11 -27.62 8.29
C TRP A 191 14.02 -27.84 6.78
N VAL A 192 13.82 -29.09 6.37
CA VAL A 192 13.67 -29.49 4.97
C VAL A 192 12.45 -30.38 4.84
N ALA A 193 11.68 -30.19 3.77
CA ALA A 193 10.48 -30.97 3.50
C ALA A 193 10.85 -32.44 3.22
N CYS A 194 10.04 -33.36 3.73
CA CYS A 194 10.09 -34.77 3.38
C CYS A 194 9.75 -34.95 1.89
N ASP A 195 10.39 -35.92 1.25
CA ASP A 195 10.13 -36.25 -0.17
C ASP A 195 8.85 -37.08 -0.35
N GLY A 196 8.27 -37.54 0.77
CA GLY A 196 7.06 -38.33 0.83
C GLY A 196 7.02 -39.25 2.07
N PRO A 197 6.01 -40.13 2.15
CA PRO A 197 5.82 -41.01 3.30
C PRO A 197 7.06 -41.87 3.59
N GLY A 198 7.64 -41.72 4.78
CA GLY A 198 8.86 -42.43 5.19
C GLY A 198 10.13 -42.03 4.44
N GLN A 199 10.13 -40.91 3.69
CA GLN A 199 11.28 -40.46 2.89
C GLN A 199 11.77 -39.06 3.29
N PRO A 200 13.08 -38.91 3.56
CA PRO A 200 14.12 -39.92 3.40
C PRO A 200 14.09 -40.98 4.52
N ALA A 201 14.43 -42.23 4.20
CA ALA A 201 14.35 -43.35 5.15
C ALA A 201 15.15 -43.16 6.45
N ALA A 202 16.23 -42.37 6.40
CA ALA A 202 17.02 -42.00 7.58
C ALA A 202 16.25 -41.10 8.57
N GLN A 203 15.17 -40.47 8.12
CA GLN A 203 14.34 -39.50 8.83
C GLN A 203 12.89 -39.97 8.93
N ALA A 204 12.66 -41.30 8.86
CA ALA A 204 11.32 -41.89 8.93
C ALA A 204 10.55 -41.59 10.23
N MET A 205 11.21 -41.01 11.24
CA MET A 205 10.55 -40.51 12.46
C MET A 205 9.89 -39.14 12.30
N TYR A 206 10.32 -38.36 11.30
CA TYR A 206 9.73 -37.06 10.93
C TYR A 206 8.77 -37.21 9.75
N CYS A 207 9.05 -38.16 8.85
CA CYS A 207 8.26 -38.40 7.64
C CYS A 207 7.34 -39.61 7.87
N GLU A 208 6.16 -39.39 8.42
CA GLU A 208 5.16 -40.41 8.72
C GLU A 208 4.72 -41.22 7.50
N VAL A 209 4.76 -42.55 7.61
CA VAL A 209 4.33 -43.44 6.52
C VAL A 209 2.80 -43.42 6.32
N SER A 210 2.04 -43.07 7.36
CA SER A 210 0.58 -43.10 7.36
C SER A 210 0.05 -41.96 8.20
N GLY A 211 -0.75 -41.09 7.59
CA GLY A 211 -1.32 -39.92 8.26
C GLY A 211 -0.61 -38.61 7.92
N GLY A 212 0.59 -38.68 7.35
CA GLY A 212 1.38 -37.50 7.04
C GLY A 212 0.90 -36.66 5.85
N HIS A 213 1.34 -35.40 5.85
CA HIS A 213 1.03 -34.40 4.82
C HIS A 213 2.19 -34.25 3.83
N TYR A 214 1.90 -34.40 2.54
CA TYR A 214 2.89 -34.39 1.45
C TYR A 214 2.33 -33.79 0.16
N GLY A 215 2.07 -32.48 0.18
CA GLY A 215 1.75 -31.72 -1.02
C GLY A 215 0.50 -30.85 -0.87
N PRO A 216 -0.31 -30.69 -1.95
CA PRO A 216 -1.43 -29.76 -1.96
C PRO A 216 -2.42 -30.06 -0.84
N ILE A 217 -2.77 -29.05 -0.07
CA ILE A 217 -3.99 -29.10 0.74
C ILE A 217 -5.15 -29.13 -0.27
N PRO A 218 -5.97 -30.19 -0.31
CA PRO A 218 -7.00 -30.29 -1.32
C PRO A 218 -7.99 -29.13 -1.12
N GLU A 219 -8.22 -28.31 -2.15
CA GLU A 219 -9.18 -27.18 -2.13
C GLU A 219 -10.61 -27.59 -1.69
N LYS A 220 -10.91 -28.89 -1.73
CA LYS A 220 -12.22 -29.48 -1.39
C LYS A 220 -12.20 -30.40 -0.17
N ALA A 221 -11.05 -30.65 0.43
CA ALA A 221 -11.02 -31.36 1.70
C ALA A 221 -11.46 -30.35 2.78
N ASP A 222 -12.52 -30.71 3.51
CA ASP A 222 -12.93 -30.08 4.76
C ASP A 222 -13.63 -28.71 4.70
N GLY A 223 -14.46 -28.46 3.69
CA GLY A 223 -15.50 -27.41 3.78
C GLY A 223 -15.00 -25.97 3.60
N ILE A 224 -13.78 -25.80 3.08
CA ILE A 224 -13.24 -24.50 2.67
C ILE A 224 -14.07 -24.00 1.46
N TRP A 225 -14.90 -22.98 1.70
CA TRP A 225 -15.64 -22.32 0.63
C TRP A 225 -14.64 -21.57 -0.28
N PRO A 226 -14.75 -21.66 -1.63
CA PRO A 226 -13.85 -20.97 -2.56
C PRO A 226 -14.06 -19.45 -2.57
N VAL A 227 -14.87 -18.94 -1.65
CA VAL A 227 -15.25 -17.54 -1.51
C VAL A 227 -14.93 -17.09 -0.09
N TYR A 228 -14.02 -16.14 0.02
CA TYR A 228 -13.60 -15.54 1.27
C TYR A 228 -14.31 -14.20 1.45
N PRO A 229 -15.03 -13.97 2.56
CA PRO A 229 -15.58 -12.66 2.83
C PRO A 229 -14.45 -11.72 3.26
N MET A 230 -14.53 -10.46 2.83
CA MET A 230 -13.69 -9.39 3.35
C MET A 230 -14.54 -8.37 4.09
N ILE A 231 -14.07 -7.91 5.24
CA ILE A 231 -14.55 -6.71 5.91
C ILE A 231 -13.33 -5.89 6.29
N THR A 232 -13.30 -4.62 5.93
CA THR A 232 -12.16 -3.73 6.18
C THR A 232 -12.63 -2.40 6.74
N GLY A 233 -11.89 -1.87 7.71
CA GLY A 233 -11.91 -0.47 8.10
C GLY A 233 -10.67 0.22 7.56
N LYS A 234 -10.80 1.45 7.08
CA LYS A 234 -9.72 2.21 6.45
C LYS A 234 -9.65 3.62 7.02
N ILE A 235 -8.42 4.12 7.09
CA ILE A 235 -8.09 5.52 7.30
C ILE A 235 -6.99 5.91 6.32
N GLY A 236 -7.02 7.13 5.79
CA GLY A 236 -6.04 7.57 4.82
C GLY A 236 -6.01 9.07 4.66
N ALA A 237 -5.06 9.56 3.87
CA ALA A 237 -4.98 10.95 3.49
C ALA A 237 -5.14 11.05 1.98
N ARG A 238 -6.11 11.83 1.51
CA ARG A 238 -6.34 12.10 0.11
C ARG A 238 -5.65 13.41 -0.25
N PHE A 239 -4.83 13.36 -1.29
CA PHE A 239 -4.12 14.50 -1.86
C PHE A 239 -4.61 14.76 -3.28
N LYS A 240 -4.96 16.01 -3.58
CA LYS A 240 -5.33 16.45 -4.93
C LYS A 240 -4.34 17.49 -5.45
N PRO A 241 -3.15 17.08 -5.93
CA PRO A 241 -2.14 18.00 -6.45
C PRO A 241 -2.57 18.69 -7.76
N LEU A 242 -3.47 18.07 -8.53
CA LEU A 242 -4.05 18.60 -9.76
C LEU A 242 -5.55 18.32 -9.76
N ARG A 243 -6.35 19.13 -10.45
CA ARG A 243 -7.81 18.96 -10.53
C ARG A 243 -8.23 17.54 -10.90
N ASN A 244 -7.50 16.88 -11.81
CA ASN A 244 -7.83 15.53 -12.27
C ASN A 244 -7.01 14.42 -11.62
N LEU A 245 -6.05 14.70 -10.73
CA LEU A 245 -5.19 13.68 -10.12
C LEU A 245 -5.43 13.61 -8.62
N VAL A 246 -5.80 12.43 -8.14
CA VAL A 246 -6.01 12.15 -6.72
C VAL A 246 -5.10 11.02 -6.29
N ILE A 247 -4.34 11.24 -5.22
CA ILE A 247 -3.42 10.27 -4.63
C ILE A 247 -3.84 10.03 -3.19
N THR A 248 -3.99 8.77 -2.81
CA THR A 248 -4.51 8.42 -1.49
C THR A 248 -3.70 7.29 -0.87
N PRO A 249 -2.66 7.58 -0.07
CA PRO A 249 -2.14 6.62 0.89
C PRO A 249 -3.19 6.27 1.93
N GLU A 250 -3.32 4.99 2.24
CA GLU A 250 -4.29 4.46 3.18
C GLU A 250 -3.67 3.37 4.06
N PHE A 251 -4.21 3.23 5.25
CA PHE A 251 -3.99 2.12 6.16
C PHE A 251 -5.33 1.44 6.39
N GLY A 252 -5.35 0.12 6.24
CA GLY A 252 -6.53 -0.70 6.45
C GLY A 252 -6.31 -1.73 7.56
N VAL A 253 -7.40 -2.07 8.23
CA VAL A 253 -7.50 -3.20 9.18
C VAL A 253 -8.73 -4.01 8.82
N GLY A 254 -8.63 -5.31 8.70
CA GLY A 254 -9.75 -6.13 8.27
C GLY A 254 -9.59 -7.63 8.48
N LEU A 255 -10.57 -8.37 7.97
CA LEU A 255 -10.53 -9.82 7.86
C LEU A 255 -10.76 -10.19 6.39
N PRO A 256 -10.02 -11.15 5.80
CA PRO A 256 -8.86 -11.85 6.39
C PRO A 256 -7.59 -10.97 6.47
N GLU A 257 -7.62 -9.78 5.87
CA GLU A 257 -6.46 -8.91 5.74
C GLU A 257 -6.27 -8.05 6.98
N LEU A 258 -5.50 -8.56 7.94
CA LEU A 258 -5.32 -7.92 9.25
C LEU A 258 -4.77 -6.50 9.15
N PHE A 259 -3.68 -6.29 8.41
CA PHE A 259 -3.14 -4.96 8.15
C PHE A 259 -2.81 -4.78 6.67
N THR A 260 -3.22 -3.65 6.11
CA THR A 260 -2.90 -3.25 4.75
C THR A 260 -2.34 -1.84 4.72
N LEU A 261 -1.27 -1.65 3.95
CA LEU A 261 -0.76 -0.34 3.57
C LEU A 261 -1.05 -0.14 2.10
N GLY A 262 -1.93 0.80 1.79
CA GLY A 262 -2.42 1.02 0.45
C GLY A 262 -2.00 2.35 -0.15
N LEU A 263 -1.97 2.37 -1.48
CA LEU A 263 -1.87 3.57 -2.28
C LEU A 263 -2.89 3.48 -3.41
N ARG A 264 -3.70 4.52 -3.56
CA ARG A 264 -4.64 4.69 -4.66
C ARG A 264 -4.22 5.89 -5.50
N VAL A 265 -4.19 5.71 -6.81
CA VAL A 265 -3.88 6.78 -7.76
C VAL A 265 -5.01 6.83 -8.78
N ASN A 266 -5.73 7.93 -8.78
CA ASN A 266 -7.00 8.09 -9.46
C ASN A 266 -6.99 9.30 -10.39
N TYR A 267 -7.59 9.13 -11.56
CA TYR A 267 -7.93 10.21 -12.47
C TYR A 267 -9.41 10.60 -12.27
N MET A 268 -9.68 11.87 -11.99
CA MET A 268 -11.02 12.43 -11.77
C MET A 268 -11.52 13.15 -13.02
N PHE A 269 -12.79 12.95 -13.38
CA PHE A 269 -13.44 13.57 -14.54
C PHE A 269 -14.92 13.88 -14.28
#